data_AF-A0A5J4QAW9-F1
#
_entry.id   AF-A0A5J4QAW9-F1
#
_cell.length_a   1.000
_cell.length_b   1.000
_cell.length_c   1.000
_cell.angle_alpha   90.00
_cell.angle_beta   90.00
_cell.angle_gamma   90.00
#
_symmetry.space_group_name_H-M   'P 1'
#
loop_
_entity.id
_entity.type
_entity.pdbx_description
1 polymer ?
#
loop_
_entity_poly.entity_id
_entity_poly.type
_entity_poly.pdbx_seq_one_letter_code
_entity_poly.pdbx_strand_id
1 'polypeptide(L)'
;MVKERIICEYLSVSKTVQMLSEEYGMSRNAINHLVSRHRSKFSPTFEEKPILVAMNRKKTTEEAIEKLLQENQELRHHLGQAQLKLESYEIMGDILQESYGIDLLKKSAAKQSPDLKNDTLQVSLQTLCGLFGYTRQAYYKHLRINSKHSLEEDVVLERIHSYRKLMPRIGGTKLHYLMNEAGYRISRKNLFTILRTNSLLVRGRKKYAVTTDSRHWMKKYPNLIRGFDFESPNLLWVSDITYIKVKDEFAYLSLITDAYSHKIVGHCLHRTLESEGTIMALQMAIEAAP
;
A
#
# COMPACT_ATOMS: atom_id res chain seq x y z
N MET A 1 68.07 33.43 42.27
CA MET A 1 66.67 33.88 42.21
C MET A 1 66.26 34.47 40.85
N VAL A 2 66.72 35.65 40.43
CA VAL A 2 66.26 36.26 39.15
C VAL A 2 66.62 35.41 37.92
N LYS A 3 67.85 34.88 37.87
CA LYS A 3 68.34 34.05 36.74
C LYS A 3 67.57 32.73 36.56
N GLU A 4 67.22 32.05 37.66
CA GLU A 4 66.45 30.80 37.61
C GLU A 4 65.02 31.02 37.15
N ARG A 5 64.39 32.13 37.58
CA ARG A 5 63.05 32.51 37.15
C ARG A 5 62.97 32.77 35.65
N ILE A 6 63.95 33.49 35.09
CA ILE A 6 64.05 33.73 33.63
C ILE A 6 64.18 32.40 32.86
N ILE A 7 64.95 31.45 33.38
CA ILE A 7 65.11 30.13 32.73
C ILE A 7 63.81 29.31 32.79
N CYS A 8 63.09 29.32 33.91
CA CYS A 8 61.80 28.63 34.03
C CYS A 8 60.71 29.25 33.13
N GLU A 9 60.62 30.57 33.06
CA GLU A 9 59.68 31.27 32.18
C GLU A 9 60.01 31.02 30.69
N TYR A 10 61.30 30.93 30.34
CA TYR A 10 61.72 30.56 28.98
C TYR A 10 61.41 29.10 28.63
N LEU A 11 61.72 28.13 29.51
CA LEU A 11 61.54 26.70 29.24
C LEU A 11 60.08 26.25 29.27
N SER A 12 59.21 26.98 29.98
CA SER A 12 57.75 26.77 29.94
C SER A 12 57.08 27.27 28.66
N VAL A 13 57.84 27.85 27.71
CA VAL A 13 57.36 28.43 26.43
C VAL A 13 56.36 29.57 26.64
N SER A 14 56.29 30.14 27.85
CA SER A 14 55.34 31.18 28.21
C SER A 14 55.75 32.58 27.71
N LYS A 15 57.06 32.82 27.54
CA LYS A 15 57.59 34.12 27.05
C LYS A 15 58.75 33.92 26.08
N THR A 16 58.81 34.78 25.05
CA THR A 16 59.92 34.80 24.08
C THR A 16 61.14 35.53 24.65
N VAL A 17 62.34 35.30 24.09
CA VAL A 17 63.59 35.98 24.50
C VAL A 17 63.47 37.50 24.42
N GLN A 18 62.68 38.01 23.48
CA GLN A 18 62.45 39.44 23.30
C GLN A 18 61.65 40.03 24.47
N MET A 19 60.57 39.36 24.88
CA MET A 19 59.74 39.80 26.01
C MET A 19 60.52 39.77 27.33
N LEU A 20 61.33 38.73 27.55
CA LEU A 20 62.18 38.62 28.74
C LEU A 20 63.29 39.69 28.77
N SER A 21 63.79 40.10 27.60
CA SER A 21 64.81 41.15 27.47
C SER A 21 64.26 42.51 27.89
N GLU A 22 63.02 42.82 27.49
CA GLU A 22 62.34 44.07 27.82
C GLU A 22 61.92 44.11 29.30
N GLU A 23 61.42 43.00 29.85
CA GLU A 23 60.92 42.93 31.24
C GLU A 23 62.04 42.99 32.28
N TYR A 24 63.16 42.30 32.04
CA TYR A 24 64.27 42.21 32.99
C TYR A 24 65.45 43.15 32.65
N GLY A 25 65.32 43.95 31.58
CA GLY A 25 66.36 44.90 31.16
C GLY A 25 67.69 44.25 30.76
N MET A 26 67.67 42.97 30.37
CA MET A 26 68.87 42.20 29.98
C MET A 26 68.97 42.08 28.46
N SER A 27 70.20 42.05 27.92
CA SER A 27 70.38 41.83 26.48
C SER A 27 69.96 40.41 26.08
N ARG A 28 69.40 40.26 24.87
CA ARG A 28 68.96 38.96 24.33
C ARG A 28 70.08 37.93 24.31
N ASN A 29 71.31 38.36 24.03
CA ASN A 29 72.49 37.49 24.04
C ASN A 29 72.83 36.97 25.45
N ALA A 30 72.63 37.79 26.50
CA ALA A 30 72.83 37.35 27.88
C ALA A 30 71.81 36.29 28.29
N ILE A 31 70.54 36.44 27.89
CA ILE A 31 69.48 35.46 28.13
C ILE A 31 69.77 34.16 27.39
N ASN A 32 70.16 34.23 26.11
CA ASN A 32 70.53 33.06 25.32
C ASN A 32 71.72 32.30 25.93
N HIS A 33 72.74 33.02 26.41
CA HIS A 33 73.87 32.39 27.10
C HIS A 33 73.46 31.71 28.42
N LEU A 34 72.55 32.33 29.18
CA LEU A 34 72.01 31.76 30.42
C LEU A 34 71.28 30.44 30.16
N VAL A 35 70.41 30.40 29.15
CA VAL A 35 69.65 29.19 28.77
C VAL A 35 70.59 28.12 28.21
N SER A 36 71.53 28.49 27.34
CA SER A 36 72.52 27.56 26.76
C SER A 36 73.36 26.88 27.85
N ARG A 37 73.86 27.66 28.82
CA ARG A 37 74.64 27.15 29.96
C ARG A 37 73.81 26.29 30.91
N HIS A 38 72.49 26.50 30.99
CA HIS A 38 71.59 25.65 31.76
C HIS A 38 71.32 24.32 31.02
N ARG A 39 71.07 24.36 29.71
CA ARG A 39 70.91 23.15 28.88
C ARG A 39 72.17 22.28 28.89
N SER A 40 73.36 22.88 28.83
CA SER A 40 74.62 22.13 28.87
C SER A 40 74.89 21.47 30.23
N LYS A 41 74.30 21.97 31.33
CA LYS A 41 74.41 21.39 32.67
C LYS A 41 73.42 20.24 32.94
N PHE A 42 72.39 20.08 32.11
CA PHE A 42 71.27 19.16 32.33
C PHE A 42 71.09 18.12 31.21
N SER A 43 72.17 17.74 30.51
CA SER A 43 72.11 16.72 29.47
C SER A 43 72.47 15.33 30.04
N PRO A 44 71.53 14.41 30.30
CA PRO A 44 71.83 12.99 30.28
C PRO A 44 71.73 12.50 28.83
N THR A 45 72.81 11.84 28.38
CA THR A 45 72.89 11.02 27.17
C THR A 45 71.76 9.97 27.15
N PHE A 46 70.91 10.00 26.12
CA PHE A 46 70.04 8.89 25.77
C PHE A 46 69.93 8.78 24.25
N GLU A 47 70.11 7.56 23.74
CA GLU A 47 70.27 7.18 22.34
C GLU A 47 69.11 7.64 21.44
N GLU A 48 69.47 8.15 20.25
CA GLU A 48 68.55 8.45 19.16
C GLU A 48 67.91 7.17 18.59
N LYS A 49 66.60 6.97 18.85
CA LYS A 49 65.74 6.20 17.93
C LYS A 49 65.03 7.18 16.99
N PRO A 50 65.32 7.19 15.67
CA PRO A 50 64.97 8.29 14.79
C PRO A 50 63.56 8.17 14.19
N ILE A 51 62.84 9.31 14.14
CA ILE A 51 62.04 9.94 13.06
C ILE A 51 61.13 9.08 12.12
N LEU A 52 61.45 7.81 11.86
CA LEU A 52 60.70 6.90 10.97
C LEU A 52 59.26 6.63 11.41
N VAL A 53 58.97 6.61 12.72
CA VAL A 53 57.61 6.36 13.24
C VAL A 53 56.68 7.55 13.03
N ALA A 54 57.20 8.79 13.09
CA ALA A 54 56.41 10.01 12.90
C ALA A 54 56.12 10.28 11.41
N MET A 55 57.07 9.99 10.52
CA MET A 55 56.86 10.08 9.06
C MET A 55 55.87 9.01 8.57
N ASN A 56 55.95 7.78 9.06
CA ASN A 56 54.96 6.73 8.72
C ASN A 56 53.57 7.08 9.27
N ARG A 57 53.45 7.62 10.48
CA ARG A 57 52.16 8.08 11.02
C ARG A 57 51.54 9.20 10.19
N LYS A 58 52.33 10.22 9.78
CA LYS A 58 51.85 11.30 8.91
C LYS A 58 51.37 10.81 7.54
N LYS A 59 52.14 9.92 6.91
CA LYS A 59 51.78 9.33 5.62
C LYS A 59 50.50 8.50 5.71
N THR A 60 50.35 7.68 6.77
CA THR A 60 49.11 6.92 7.01
C THR A 60 47.91 7.82 7.33
N THR A 61 48.13 9.00 7.95
CA THR A 61 47.04 9.95 8.21
C THR A 61 46.61 10.71 6.96
N GLU A 62 47.54 11.07 6.07
CA GLU A 62 47.21 11.71 4.79
C GLU A 62 46.45 10.77 3.86
N GLU A 63 46.89 9.51 3.75
CA GLU A 63 46.19 8.46 2.99
C GLU A 63 44.78 8.18 3.57
N ALA A 64 44.62 8.23 4.90
CA ALA A 64 43.32 8.08 5.55
C ALA A 64 42.38 9.27 5.28
N ILE A 65 42.92 10.50 5.26
CA ILE A 65 42.15 11.71 4.94
C ILE A 65 41.69 11.67 3.48
N GLU A 66 42.55 11.26 2.55
CA GLU A 66 42.21 11.15 1.13
C GLU A 66 41.11 10.11 0.89
N LYS A 67 41.20 8.95 1.55
CA LYS A 67 40.15 7.93 1.53
C LYS A 67 38.81 8.43 2.10
N LEU A 68 38.84 9.16 3.21
CA LEU A 68 37.65 9.77 3.81
C LEU A 68 37.03 10.86 2.94
N LEU A 69 37.85 11.61 2.20
CA LEU A 69 37.37 12.61 1.22
C LEU A 69 36.70 11.92 0.03
N GLN A 70 37.27 10.83 -0.47
CA GLN A 70 36.69 10.04 -1.54
C GLN A 70 35.35 9.41 -1.12
N GLU A 71 35.30 8.82 0.09
CA GLU A 71 34.07 8.28 0.68
C GLU A 71 33.02 9.38 0.88
N ASN A 72 33.40 10.58 1.31
CA ASN A 72 32.48 11.71 1.41
C ASN A 72 31.91 12.15 0.05
N GLN A 73 32.72 12.10 -1.02
CA GLN A 73 32.26 12.42 -2.36
C GLN A 73 31.26 11.38 -2.86
N GLU A 74 31.53 10.09 -2.64
CA GLU A 74 30.62 9.00 -2.97
C GLU A 74 29.31 9.09 -2.17
N LEU A 75 29.38 9.33 -0.87
CA LEU A 75 28.21 9.51 -0.01
C LEU A 75 27.37 10.71 -0.45
N ARG A 76 27.99 11.84 -0.81
CA ARG A 76 27.28 13.00 -1.35
C ARG A 76 26.62 12.69 -2.69
N HIS A 77 27.27 11.91 -3.54
CA HIS A 77 26.70 11.46 -4.81
C HIS A 77 25.47 10.57 -4.58
N HIS A 78 25.58 9.57 -3.69
CA HIS A 78 24.47 8.71 -3.32
C HIS A 78 23.31 9.47 -2.66
N LEU A 79 23.61 10.44 -1.79
CA LEU A 79 22.59 11.28 -1.16
C LEU A 79 21.86 12.13 -2.20
N GLY A 80 22.56 12.72 -3.16
CA GLY A 80 21.95 13.45 -4.28
C GLY A 80 21.08 12.57 -5.16
N GLN A 81 21.53 11.34 -5.48
CA GLN A 81 20.71 10.37 -6.21
C GLN A 81 19.46 9.96 -5.42
N ALA A 82 19.59 9.74 -4.11
CA ALA A 82 18.47 9.39 -3.25
C ALA A 82 17.44 10.53 -3.14
N GLN A 83 17.89 11.78 -3.04
CA GLN A 83 17.03 12.97 -3.06
C GLN A 83 16.26 13.09 -4.38
N LEU A 84 16.95 12.99 -5.52
CA LEU A 84 16.31 13.00 -6.84
C LEU A 84 15.29 11.88 -7.00
N LYS A 85 15.59 10.71 -6.43
CA LYS A 85 14.67 9.57 -6.45
C LYS A 85 13.42 9.84 -5.59
N LEU A 86 13.59 10.42 -4.40
CA LEU A 86 12.48 10.83 -3.54
C LEU A 86 11.59 11.86 -4.23
N GLU A 87 12.19 12.92 -4.78
CA GLU A 87 11.49 13.99 -5.51
C GLU A 87 10.76 13.42 -6.74
N SER A 88 11.38 12.48 -7.46
CA SER A 88 10.73 11.79 -8.58
C SER A 88 9.52 10.94 -8.16
N TYR A 89 9.55 10.34 -6.96
CA TYR A 89 8.41 9.59 -6.42
C TYR A 89 7.30 10.51 -5.92
N GLU A 90 7.64 11.66 -5.34
CA GLU A 90 6.66 12.71 -4.98
C GLU A 90 5.96 13.20 -6.25
N ILE A 91 6.71 13.57 -7.29
CA ILE A 91 6.16 13.96 -8.59
C ILE A 91 5.30 12.84 -9.20
N MET A 92 5.72 11.58 -9.10
CA MET A 92 4.92 10.45 -9.58
C MET A 92 3.62 10.30 -8.78
N GLY A 93 3.68 10.50 -7.46
CA GLY A 93 2.50 10.54 -6.59
C GLY A 93 1.52 11.62 -7.03
N ASP A 94 2.02 12.83 -7.27
CA ASP A 94 1.23 13.96 -7.76
C ASP A 94 0.61 13.66 -9.12
N ILE A 95 1.38 13.09 -10.07
CA ILE A 95 0.87 12.71 -11.40
C ILE A 95 -0.19 11.61 -11.31
N LEU A 96 -0.01 10.61 -10.45
CA LEU A 96 -0.98 9.53 -10.27
C LEU A 96 -2.27 10.02 -9.63
N GLN A 97 -2.15 10.97 -8.70
CA GLN A 97 -3.27 11.68 -8.09
C GLN A 97 -4.01 12.53 -9.13
N GLU A 98 -3.29 13.31 -9.94
CA GLU A 98 -3.84 14.19 -10.99
C GLU A 98 -4.47 13.43 -12.16
N SER A 99 -3.81 12.36 -12.65
CA SER A 99 -4.17 11.69 -13.91
C SER A 99 -5.19 10.56 -13.74
N TYR A 100 -5.10 9.81 -12.65
CA TYR A 100 -5.87 8.58 -12.46
C TYR A 100 -6.73 8.59 -11.20
N GLY A 101 -6.66 9.65 -10.39
CA GLY A 101 -7.33 9.72 -9.10
C GLY A 101 -6.88 8.63 -8.12
N ILE A 102 -5.68 8.07 -8.35
CA ILE A 102 -5.07 7.08 -7.47
C ILE A 102 -4.22 7.85 -6.47
N ASP A 103 -4.83 8.08 -5.32
CA ASP A 103 -4.25 8.86 -4.24
C ASP A 103 -3.51 7.90 -3.29
N LEU A 104 -2.17 7.91 -3.34
CA LEU A 104 -1.34 7.13 -2.41
C LEU A 104 -1.45 7.69 -0.97
N LEU A 105 -1.99 8.92 -0.79
CA LEU A 105 -2.12 9.62 0.48
C LEU A 105 -3.49 10.34 0.61
N LYS A 106 -4.61 9.59 0.67
CA LYS A 106 -5.99 10.01 1.06
C LYS A 106 -6.28 11.55 1.14
N LYS A 107 -6.94 12.13 0.13
CA LYS A 107 -8.28 12.76 0.17
C LYS A 107 -8.69 13.44 -1.16
N SER A 108 -9.79 12.92 -1.72
CA SER A 108 -10.92 13.58 -2.40
C SER A 108 -10.73 14.46 -3.65
N ALA A 109 -11.33 13.97 -4.74
CA ALA A 109 -12.21 14.66 -5.71
C ALA A 109 -11.61 15.59 -6.79
N ALA A 110 -11.32 14.96 -7.94
CA ALA A 110 -11.75 15.30 -9.30
C ALA A 110 -11.36 16.66 -9.93
N LYS A 111 -10.41 16.61 -10.88
CA LYS A 111 -10.59 16.99 -12.31
C LYS A 111 -9.29 16.75 -13.10
N GLN A 112 -9.42 16.25 -14.33
CA GLN A 112 -8.32 15.98 -15.27
C GLN A 112 -7.60 17.26 -15.73
N SER A 113 -6.28 17.18 -15.91
CA SER A 113 -5.48 18.14 -16.69
C SER A 113 -4.51 17.38 -17.62
N PRO A 114 -4.44 17.72 -18.93
CA PRO A 114 -3.55 17.08 -19.90
C PRO A 114 -2.27 17.90 -20.19
N ASP A 115 -1.71 18.60 -19.20
CA ASP A 115 -0.61 19.55 -19.47
C ASP A 115 0.67 19.22 -18.67
N LEU A 116 1.46 18.29 -19.20
CA LEU A 116 2.86 18.07 -18.82
C LEU A 116 3.80 18.88 -19.73
N LYS A 117 3.47 20.14 -20.01
CA LYS A 117 4.38 21.06 -20.69
C LYS A 117 5.01 22.06 -19.70
N ASN A 118 6.20 21.65 -19.26
CA ASN A 118 7.43 22.45 -19.28
C ASN A 118 7.82 23.41 -18.15
N ASP A 119 6.98 23.82 -17.19
CA ASP A 119 7.43 24.88 -16.26
C ASP A 119 7.64 24.49 -14.78
N THR A 120 7.30 23.28 -14.36
CA THR A 120 7.46 22.85 -12.94
C THR A 120 8.66 21.93 -12.68
N LEU A 121 9.29 21.39 -13.73
CA LEU A 121 10.33 20.37 -13.62
C LEU A 121 11.71 20.96 -13.93
N GLN A 122 12.50 21.27 -12.90
CA GLN A 122 13.93 21.57 -13.06
C GLN A 122 14.77 20.34 -13.49
N VAL A 123 14.13 19.19 -13.72
CA VAL A 123 14.77 17.91 -14.02
C VAL A 123 14.44 17.45 -15.43
N SER A 124 15.46 17.10 -16.21
CA SER A 124 15.27 16.65 -17.60
C SER A 124 14.49 15.33 -17.67
N LEU A 125 13.64 15.17 -18.70
CA LEU A 125 12.90 13.93 -18.95
C LEU A 125 13.83 12.70 -19.07
N GLN A 126 15.07 12.90 -19.55
CA GLN A 126 16.07 11.83 -19.64
C GLN A 126 16.48 11.36 -18.24
N THR A 127 16.72 12.30 -17.32
CA THR A 127 17.05 12.02 -15.92
C THR A 127 15.90 11.28 -15.23
N LEU A 128 14.66 11.76 -15.43
CA LEU A 128 13.45 11.15 -14.90
C LEU A 128 13.25 9.71 -15.39
N CYS A 129 13.34 9.47 -16.71
CA CYS A 129 13.23 8.12 -17.26
C CYS A 129 14.34 7.20 -16.71
N GLY A 130 15.58 7.72 -16.62
CA GLY A 130 16.73 6.99 -16.08
C GLY A 130 16.56 6.58 -14.62
N LEU A 131 16.01 7.45 -13.76
CA LEU A 131 15.71 7.15 -12.36
C LEU A 131 14.73 5.97 -12.21
N PHE A 132 13.79 5.83 -13.15
CA PHE A 132 12.83 4.72 -13.19
C PHE A 132 13.28 3.52 -14.02
N GLY A 133 14.51 3.50 -14.53
CA GLY A 133 15.06 2.40 -15.31
C GLY A 133 14.48 2.28 -16.74
N TYR A 134 13.87 3.34 -17.26
CA TYR A 134 13.34 3.40 -18.62
C TYR A 134 14.17 4.33 -19.51
N THR A 135 14.16 4.06 -20.82
CA THR A 135 14.72 5.00 -21.80
C THR A 135 13.66 6.04 -22.20
N ARG A 136 14.09 7.26 -22.53
CA ARG A 136 13.20 8.30 -23.08
C ARG A 136 12.42 7.81 -24.31
N GLN A 137 13.06 7.00 -25.16
CA GLN A 137 12.40 6.41 -26.34
C GLN A 137 11.27 5.44 -25.94
N ALA A 138 11.48 4.62 -24.90
CA ALA A 138 10.45 3.73 -24.38
C ALA A 138 9.25 4.52 -23.83
N TYR A 139 9.50 5.64 -23.13
CA TYR A 139 8.45 6.53 -22.63
C TYR A 139 7.56 7.09 -23.76
N TYR A 140 8.16 7.70 -24.79
CA TYR A 140 7.38 8.22 -25.92
C TYR A 140 6.68 7.13 -26.74
N LYS A 141 7.31 5.96 -26.89
CA LYS A 141 6.68 4.79 -27.52
C LYS A 141 5.44 4.36 -26.75
N HIS A 142 5.54 4.27 -25.42
CA HIS A 142 4.42 3.95 -24.54
C HIS A 142 3.29 4.99 -24.64
N LEU A 143 3.61 6.28 -24.59
CA LEU A 143 2.62 7.35 -24.78
C LEU A 143 1.85 7.22 -26.10
N ARG A 144 2.56 6.95 -27.20
CA ARG A 144 1.95 6.80 -28.53
C ARG A 144 1.07 5.54 -28.62
N ILE A 145 1.47 4.45 -27.98
CA ILE A 145 0.68 3.22 -27.91
C ILE A 145 -0.60 3.45 -27.09
N ASN A 146 -0.47 4.10 -25.93
CA ASN A 146 -1.61 4.40 -25.07
C ASN A 146 -2.61 5.35 -25.70
N SER A 147 -2.15 6.41 -26.38
CA SER A 147 -3.06 7.33 -27.06
C SER A 147 -3.86 6.64 -28.17
N LYS A 148 -3.23 5.72 -28.91
CA LYS A 148 -3.91 4.88 -29.90
C LYS A 148 -4.93 3.95 -29.25
N HIS A 149 -4.57 3.26 -28.16
CA HIS A 149 -5.49 2.38 -27.45
C HIS A 149 -6.67 3.13 -26.84
N SER A 150 -6.45 4.32 -26.29
CA SER A 150 -7.52 5.17 -25.74
C SER A 150 -8.56 5.49 -26.81
N LEU A 151 -8.13 5.90 -28.01
CA LEU A 151 -9.04 6.20 -29.12
C LEU A 151 -9.84 4.96 -29.55
N GLU A 152 -9.20 3.80 -29.64
CA GLU A 152 -9.88 2.54 -29.98
C GLU A 152 -10.91 2.14 -28.89
N GLU A 153 -10.56 2.33 -27.61
CA GLU A 153 -11.45 2.08 -26.47
C GLU A 153 -12.66 3.02 -26.47
N ASP A 154 -12.48 4.31 -26.76
CA ASP A 154 -13.57 5.30 -26.78
C ASP A 154 -14.66 4.93 -27.81
N VAL A 155 -14.26 4.51 -29.01
CA VAL A 155 -15.20 4.08 -30.06
C VAL A 155 -15.97 2.82 -29.62
N VAL A 156 -15.28 1.88 -28.97
CA VAL A 156 -15.92 0.68 -28.42
C VAL A 156 -16.90 1.05 -27.30
N LEU A 157 -16.52 1.96 -26.41
CA LEU A 157 -17.37 2.45 -25.33
C LEU A 157 -18.63 3.12 -25.87
N GLU A 158 -18.52 4.00 -26.86
CA GLU A 158 -19.67 4.65 -27.49
C GLU A 158 -20.66 3.60 -28.03
N ARG A 159 -20.15 2.58 -28.72
CA ARG A 159 -20.99 1.48 -29.22
C ARG A 159 -21.64 0.69 -28.09
N ILE A 160 -20.92 0.37 -27.02
CA ILE A 160 -21.47 -0.30 -25.84
C ILE A 160 -22.60 0.52 -25.21
N HIS A 161 -22.42 1.84 -25.08
CA HIS A 161 -23.46 2.73 -24.57
C HIS A 161 -24.69 2.76 -25.47
N SER A 162 -24.52 2.73 -26.80
CA SER A 162 -25.65 2.67 -27.73
C SER A 162 -26.51 1.41 -27.53
N TYR A 163 -25.88 0.23 -27.36
CA TYR A 163 -26.60 -1.00 -27.06
C TYR A 163 -27.31 -0.93 -25.71
N ARG A 164 -26.69 -0.29 -24.71
CA ARG A 164 -27.28 -0.18 -23.36
C ARG A 164 -28.36 0.89 -23.25
N LYS A 165 -28.40 1.86 -24.15
CA LYS A 165 -29.51 2.79 -24.26
C LYS A 165 -30.80 2.06 -24.62
N LEU A 166 -30.72 1.05 -25.49
CA LEU A 166 -31.85 0.19 -25.89
C LEU A 166 -32.09 -0.95 -24.89
N MET A 167 -31.02 -1.59 -24.41
CA MET A 167 -31.06 -2.74 -23.50
C MET A 167 -30.14 -2.52 -22.29
N PRO A 168 -30.60 -1.80 -21.24
CA PRO A 168 -29.74 -1.38 -20.13
C PRO A 168 -29.03 -2.50 -19.37
N ARG A 169 -29.58 -3.72 -19.41
CA ARG A 169 -29.07 -4.88 -18.65
C ARG A 169 -28.57 -6.01 -19.56
N ILE A 170 -28.18 -5.70 -20.79
CA ILE A 170 -27.61 -6.72 -21.68
C ILE A 170 -26.36 -7.35 -21.05
N GLY A 171 -26.33 -8.68 -21.00
CA GLY A 171 -25.21 -9.43 -20.43
C GLY A 171 -23.94 -9.30 -21.27
N GLY A 172 -22.78 -9.33 -20.62
CA GLY A 172 -21.48 -9.14 -21.28
C GLY A 172 -21.21 -10.14 -22.42
N THR A 173 -21.65 -11.39 -22.28
CA THR A 173 -21.51 -12.41 -23.36
C THR A 173 -22.35 -12.07 -24.58
N LYS A 174 -23.59 -11.59 -24.40
CA LYS A 174 -24.45 -11.19 -25.52
C LYS A 174 -23.95 -9.90 -26.16
N LEU A 175 -23.45 -8.98 -25.35
CA LEU A 175 -22.80 -7.75 -25.83
C LEU A 175 -21.55 -8.08 -26.68
N HIS A 176 -20.74 -9.05 -26.27
CA HIS A 176 -19.58 -9.52 -27.05
C HIS A 176 -19.96 -10.02 -28.44
N TYR A 177 -21.02 -10.82 -28.53
CA TYR A 177 -21.57 -11.29 -29.80
C TYR A 177 -21.97 -10.12 -30.71
N LEU A 178 -22.78 -9.18 -30.19
CA LEU A 178 -23.25 -8.02 -30.96
C LEU A 178 -22.10 -7.11 -31.43
N MET A 179 -21.10 -6.89 -30.59
CA MET A 179 -19.91 -6.10 -30.95
C MET A 179 -19.14 -6.75 -32.10
N ASN A 180 -19.04 -8.07 -32.12
CA ASN A 180 -18.36 -8.79 -33.20
C ASN A 180 -19.17 -8.84 -34.50
N GLU A 181 -20.49 -9.00 -34.42
CA GLU A 181 -21.37 -8.85 -35.60
C GLU A 181 -21.28 -7.45 -36.20
N ALA A 182 -21.14 -6.42 -35.37
CA ALA A 182 -20.93 -5.04 -35.81
C ALA A 182 -19.51 -4.77 -36.36
N GLY A 183 -18.63 -5.77 -36.42
CA GLY A 183 -17.32 -5.68 -37.09
C GLY A 183 -16.14 -5.28 -36.19
N TYR A 184 -16.32 -5.10 -34.89
CA TYR A 184 -15.26 -4.60 -33.99
C TYR A 184 -14.19 -5.65 -33.63
N ARG A 185 -14.39 -6.93 -33.94
CA ARG A 185 -13.44 -8.04 -33.74
C ARG A 185 -12.73 -8.01 -32.37
N ILE A 186 -13.49 -7.78 -31.30
CA ILE A 186 -12.94 -7.68 -29.94
C ILE A 186 -12.86 -9.05 -29.27
N SER A 187 -11.74 -9.35 -28.60
CA SER A 187 -11.64 -10.58 -27.81
C SER A 187 -12.52 -10.48 -26.56
N ARG A 188 -13.04 -11.63 -26.08
CA ARG A 188 -13.87 -11.67 -24.88
C ARG A 188 -13.12 -11.07 -23.68
N LYS A 189 -11.85 -11.45 -23.49
CA LYS A 189 -11.02 -10.92 -22.40
C LYS A 189 -10.91 -9.40 -22.48
N ASN A 190 -10.62 -8.84 -23.66
CA ASN A 190 -10.49 -7.40 -23.83
C ASN A 190 -11.79 -6.66 -23.52
N LEU A 191 -12.93 -7.14 -24.04
CA LEU A 191 -14.24 -6.53 -23.73
C LEU A 191 -14.51 -6.51 -22.22
N PHE A 192 -14.26 -7.62 -21.51
CA PHE A 192 -14.48 -7.66 -20.06
C PHE A 192 -13.49 -6.78 -19.28
N THR A 193 -12.27 -6.55 -19.79
CA THR A 193 -11.35 -5.56 -19.24
C THR A 193 -11.93 -4.15 -19.40
N ILE A 194 -12.31 -3.74 -20.60
CA ILE A 194 -12.92 -2.43 -20.88
C ILE A 194 -14.16 -2.21 -20.01
N LEU A 195 -15.04 -3.20 -19.92
CA LEU A 195 -16.24 -3.13 -19.08
C LEU A 195 -15.91 -2.98 -17.58
N ARG A 196 -14.83 -3.63 -17.09
CA ARG A 196 -14.43 -3.54 -15.68
C ARG A 196 -13.80 -2.19 -15.37
N THR A 197 -12.85 -1.74 -16.18
CA THR A 197 -12.15 -0.46 -16.01
C THR A 197 -13.13 0.72 -16.03
N ASN A 198 -14.17 0.64 -16.87
CA ASN A 198 -15.20 1.68 -16.99
C ASN A 198 -16.40 1.48 -16.04
N SER A 199 -16.32 0.57 -15.06
CA SER A 199 -17.43 0.27 -14.12
C SER A 199 -18.77 -0.10 -14.80
N LEU A 200 -18.69 -0.70 -15.98
CA LEU A 200 -19.81 -1.09 -16.84
C LEU A 200 -20.23 -2.56 -16.63
N LEU A 201 -19.80 -3.26 -15.59
CA LEU A 201 -20.25 -4.63 -15.34
C LEU A 201 -21.69 -4.67 -14.81
N VAL A 202 -22.54 -5.49 -15.44
CA VAL A 202 -23.92 -5.68 -14.98
C VAL A 202 -23.94 -6.59 -13.76
N ARG A 203 -24.47 -6.09 -12.63
CA ARG A 203 -24.63 -6.88 -11.41
C ARG A 203 -25.75 -7.90 -11.59
N GLY A 204 -25.44 -9.18 -11.31
CA GLY A 204 -26.46 -10.21 -11.21
C GLY A 204 -27.35 -9.96 -9.99
N ARG A 205 -28.66 -9.83 -10.18
CA ARG A 205 -29.61 -9.84 -9.07
C ARG A 205 -30.05 -11.27 -8.83
N LYS A 206 -29.87 -11.79 -7.62
CA LYS A 206 -30.54 -13.03 -7.19
C LYS A 206 -32.04 -12.75 -7.20
N LYS A 207 -32.78 -13.42 -8.08
CA LYS A 207 -34.24 -13.46 -8.00
C LYS A 207 -34.57 -14.52 -6.94
N TYR A 208 -35.15 -14.09 -5.83
CA TYR A 208 -35.79 -14.99 -4.88
C TYR A 208 -37.30 -14.91 -5.13
N ALA A 209 -37.97 -16.05 -5.12
CA ALA A 209 -39.42 -16.07 -5.08
C ALA A 209 -39.86 -15.62 -3.69
N VAL A 210 -40.66 -14.56 -3.61
CA VAL A 210 -41.30 -14.16 -2.36
C VAL A 210 -42.61 -14.93 -2.29
N THR A 211 -42.64 -16.00 -1.51
CA THR A 211 -43.84 -16.84 -1.33
C THR A 211 -44.83 -16.23 -0.34
N THR A 212 -44.39 -15.27 0.50
CA THR A 212 -45.20 -14.69 1.59
C THR A 212 -45.39 -13.19 1.39
N ASP A 213 -46.64 -12.74 1.30
CA ASP A 213 -46.96 -11.31 1.31
C ASP A 213 -47.01 -10.75 2.74
N SER A 214 -45.86 -10.42 3.31
CA SER A 214 -45.79 -9.81 4.64
C SER A 214 -46.38 -8.39 4.72
N ARG A 215 -46.80 -7.78 3.60
CA ARG A 215 -47.43 -6.45 3.54
C ARG A 215 -48.95 -6.51 3.39
N HIS A 216 -49.55 -7.67 3.64
CA HIS A 216 -51.00 -7.81 3.68
C HIS A 216 -51.64 -6.95 4.79
N TRP A 217 -52.91 -6.61 4.60
CA TRP A 217 -53.73 -5.84 5.55
C TRP A 217 -54.24 -6.66 6.75
N MET A 218 -54.12 -8.00 6.70
CA MET A 218 -54.61 -8.89 7.76
C MET A 218 -53.84 -8.73 9.08
N LYS A 219 -54.51 -9.06 10.20
CA LYS A 219 -53.93 -8.99 11.56
C LYS A 219 -52.69 -9.88 11.66
N LYS A 220 -51.60 -9.30 12.15
CA LYS A 220 -50.36 -10.03 12.46
C LYS A 220 -50.37 -10.39 13.94
N TYR A 221 -50.25 -11.67 14.24
CA TYR A 221 -50.16 -12.16 15.62
C TYR A 221 -48.73 -12.00 16.12
N PRO A 222 -48.53 -11.58 17.39
CA PRO A 222 -47.20 -11.53 17.98
C PRO A 222 -46.60 -12.93 18.03
N ASN A 223 -45.29 -13.03 17.79
CA ASN A 223 -44.59 -14.30 17.93
C ASN A 223 -44.38 -14.61 19.42
N LEU A 224 -45.23 -15.47 19.98
CA LEU A 224 -45.23 -15.85 21.39
C LEU A 224 -44.01 -16.70 21.79
N ILE A 225 -43.30 -17.30 20.83
CA ILE A 225 -42.14 -18.16 21.11
C ILE A 225 -40.84 -17.35 21.22
N ARG A 226 -40.87 -16.03 21.00
CA ARG A 226 -39.66 -15.20 21.01
C ARG A 226 -39.12 -15.10 22.44
N GLY A 227 -37.90 -15.60 22.65
CA GLY A 227 -37.25 -15.62 23.96
C GLY A 227 -37.67 -16.79 24.85
N PHE A 228 -38.33 -17.79 24.28
CA PHE A 228 -38.61 -19.05 24.95
C PHE A 228 -37.50 -20.05 24.61
N ASP A 229 -36.81 -20.55 25.64
CA ASP A 229 -35.86 -21.65 25.50
C ASP A 229 -36.62 -22.96 25.79
N PHE A 230 -36.57 -23.91 24.86
CA PHE A 230 -37.21 -25.21 25.04
C PHE A 230 -36.26 -26.10 25.86
N GLU A 231 -36.68 -26.54 27.05
CA GLU A 231 -35.86 -27.40 27.93
C GLU A 231 -36.13 -28.90 27.72
N SER A 232 -37.22 -29.25 27.02
CA SER A 232 -37.61 -30.63 26.78
C SER A 232 -38.33 -30.81 25.43
N PRO A 233 -38.36 -32.05 24.88
CA PRO A 233 -39.15 -32.38 23.70
C PRO A 233 -40.66 -32.21 23.95
N ASN A 234 -41.42 -32.03 22.86
CA ASN A 234 -42.88 -31.92 22.81
C ASN A 234 -43.49 -30.68 23.47
N LEU A 235 -42.68 -29.65 23.75
CA LEU A 235 -43.17 -28.34 24.23
C LEU A 235 -43.68 -27.44 23.09
N LEU A 236 -43.07 -27.56 21.91
CA LEU A 236 -43.49 -26.82 20.71
C LEU A 236 -43.29 -27.71 19.48
N TRP A 237 -44.36 -27.85 18.70
CA TRP A 237 -44.28 -28.43 17.37
C TRP A 237 -44.37 -27.33 16.31
N VAL A 238 -43.51 -27.42 15.31
CA VAL A 238 -43.52 -26.55 14.12
C VAL A 238 -43.97 -27.40 12.95
N SER A 239 -44.87 -26.85 12.13
CA SER A 239 -45.31 -27.50 10.90
C SER A 239 -44.74 -26.80 9.67
N ASP A 240 -44.42 -27.59 8.66
CA ASP A 240 -44.06 -27.10 7.34
C ASP A 240 -44.70 -27.99 6.26
N ILE A 241 -44.96 -27.42 5.09
CA ILE A 241 -45.49 -28.15 3.93
C ILE A 241 -44.58 -27.87 2.75
N THR A 242 -44.09 -28.94 2.13
CA THR A 242 -43.25 -28.86 0.94
C THR A 242 -43.80 -29.73 -0.17
N TYR A 243 -43.51 -29.38 -1.42
CA TYR A 243 -43.88 -30.20 -2.57
C TYR A 243 -42.69 -31.06 -3.01
N ILE A 244 -42.97 -32.30 -3.34
CA ILE A 244 -42.01 -33.27 -3.87
C ILE A 244 -42.42 -33.59 -5.30
N LYS A 245 -41.48 -33.45 -6.23
CA LYS A 245 -41.70 -33.83 -7.62
C LYS A 245 -41.74 -35.36 -7.73
N VAL A 246 -42.85 -35.91 -8.22
CA VAL A 246 -43.03 -37.34 -8.45
C VAL A 246 -43.36 -37.54 -9.93
N LYS A 247 -42.37 -37.97 -10.71
CA LYS A 247 -42.45 -38.07 -12.18
C LYS A 247 -42.88 -36.73 -12.81
N ASP A 248 -44.05 -36.70 -13.43
CA ASP A 248 -44.63 -35.54 -14.11
C ASP A 248 -45.59 -34.73 -13.23
N GLU A 249 -45.79 -35.15 -11.98
CA GLU A 249 -46.69 -34.52 -11.02
C GLU A 249 -45.95 -34.07 -9.74
N PHE A 250 -46.69 -33.40 -8.85
CA PHE A 250 -46.21 -33.02 -7.53
C PHE A 250 -47.10 -33.66 -6.46
N ALA A 251 -46.47 -34.13 -5.39
CA ALA A 251 -47.14 -34.50 -4.15
C ALA A 251 -46.74 -33.52 -3.05
N TYR A 252 -47.59 -33.35 -2.04
CA TYR A 252 -47.38 -32.42 -0.93
C TYR A 252 -47.06 -33.21 0.33
N LEU A 253 -45.88 -32.95 0.89
CA LEU A 253 -45.42 -33.53 2.14
C LEU A 253 -45.70 -32.54 3.27
N SER A 254 -46.58 -32.93 4.18
CA SER A 254 -46.82 -32.25 5.44
C SER A 254 -45.89 -32.82 6.50
N LEU A 255 -45.19 -31.94 7.22
CA LEU A 255 -44.23 -32.30 8.26
C LEU A 255 -44.59 -31.62 9.57
N ILE A 256 -44.47 -32.37 10.67
CA ILE A 256 -44.53 -31.85 12.02
C ILE A 256 -43.22 -32.19 12.71
N THR A 257 -42.52 -31.15 13.15
CA THR A 257 -41.19 -31.24 13.74
C THR A 257 -41.24 -30.72 15.16
N ASP A 258 -40.67 -31.50 16.09
CA ASP A 258 -40.45 -31.03 17.44
C ASP A 258 -39.35 -29.98 17.48
N ALA A 259 -39.64 -28.80 18.06
CA ALA A 259 -38.74 -27.65 18.02
C ALA A 259 -37.47 -27.86 18.85
N TYR A 260 -37.51 -28.71 19.87
CA TYR A 260 -36.35 -29.01 20.72
C TYR A 260 -35.46 -30.10 20.12
N SER A 261 -36.03 -31.28 19.82
CA SER A 261 -35.27 -32.44 19.35
C SER A 261 -35.00 -32.44 17.84
N HIS A 262 -35.66 -31.55 17.09
CA HIS A 262 -35.67 -31.54 15.62
C HIS A 262 -36.19 -32.83 14.97
N LYS A 263 -36.80 -33.73 15.76
CA LYS A 263 -37.37 -34.97 15.26
C LYS A 263 -38.66 -34.69 14.50
N ILE A 264 -38.83 -35.33 13.35
CA ILE A 264 -40.13 -35.40 12.67
C ILE A 264 -41.01 -36.34 13.49
N VAL A 265 -42.02 -35.79 14.15
CA VAL A 265 -42.95 -36.53 15.02
C VAL A 265 -44.22 -36.95 14.27
N GLY A 266 -44.53 -36.28 13.16
CA GLY A 266 -45.63 -36.64 12.27
C GLY A 266 -45.34 -36.23 10.83
N HIS A 267 -45.81 -37.04 9.88
CA HIS A 267 -45.67 -36.74 8.47
C HIS A 267 -46.82 -37.34 7.65
N CYS A 268 -47.13 -36.73 6.51
CA CYS A 268 -48.05 -37.31 5.54
C CYS A 268 -47.72 -36.83 4.12
N LEU A 269 -47.69 -37.75 3.15
CA LEU A 269 -47.57 -37.42 1.74
C LEU A 269 -48.96 -37.52 1.10
N HIS A 270 -49.45 -36.41 0.54
CA HIS A 270 -50.76 -36.32 -0.07
C HIS A 270 -50.67 -35.78 -1.50
N ARG A 271 -51.65 -36.08 -2.36
CA ARG A 271 -51.63 -35.67 -3.77
C ARG A 271 -52.05 -34.21 -3.98
N THR A 272 -52.88 -33.68 -3.08
CA THR A 272 -53.41 -32.31 -3.13
C THR A 272 -52.89 -31.48 -1.95
N LEU A 273 -53.06 -30.17 -2.01
CA LEU A 273 -52.77 -29.24 -0.91
C LEU A 273 -53.96 -29.14 0.08
N GLU A 274 -54.86 -30.10 0.08
CA GLU A 274 -56.02 -30.12 0.96
C GLU A 274 -55.61 -30.40 2.41
N SER A 275 -56.47 -30.02 3.36
CA SER A 275 -56.17 -30.12 4.78
C SER A 275 -55.96 -31.56 5.26
N GLU A 276 -56.47 -32.56 4.54
CA GLU A 276 -56.38 -33.98 4.91
C GLU A 276 -54.94 -34.41 5.23
N GLY A 277 -53.98 -34.08 4.37
CA GLY A 277 -52.56 -34.43 4.59
C GLY A 277 -52.00 -33.81 5.88
N THR A 278 -52.35 -32.55 6.17
CA THR A 278 -51.90 -31.86 7.39
C THR A 278 -52.54 -32.44 8.65
N ILE A 279 -53.84 -32.79 8.58
CA ILE A 279 -54.56 -33.41 9.69
C ILE A 279 -53.99 -34.79 10.00
N MET A 280 -53.70 -35.61 8.98
CA MET A 280 -53.10 -36.93 9.17
C MET A 280 -51.70 -36.83 9.79
N ALA A 281 -50.89 -35.87 9.36
CA ALA A 281 -49.57 -35.63 9.97
C ALA A 281 -49.71 -35.22 11.45
N LEU A 282 -50.72 -34.42 11.79
CA LEU A 282 -51.00 -34.01 13.18
C LEU A 282 -51.51 -35.16 14.05
N GLN A 283 -52.43 -35.97 13.54
CA GLN A 283 -52.91 -37.16 14.25
C GLN A 283 -51.76 -38.11 14.56
N MET A 284 -50.89 -38.38 13.58
CA MET A 284 -49.68 -39.18 13.78
C MET A 284 -48.78 -38.61 14.89
N ALA A 285 -48.56 -37.30 14.91
CA ALA A 285 -47.75 -36.66 15.94
C ALA A 285 -48.36 -36.78 17.35
N ILE A 286 -49.68 -36.63 17.46
CA ILE A 286 -50.42 -36.78 18.72
C ILE A 286 -50.37 -38.22 19.22
N GLU A 287 -50.56 -39.20 18.34
CA GLU A 287 -50.49 -40.63 18.69
C GLU A 287 -49.09 -41.08 19.09
N ALA A 288 -48.06 -40.48 18.50
CA ALA A 288 -46.65 -40.76 18.81
C ALA A 288 -46.15 -40.01 20.05
N ALA A 289 -46.93 -39.06 20.58
CA ALA A 289 -46.55 -38.30 21.77
C ALA A 289 -46.61 -39.19 23.03
N PRO A 290 -45.59 -39.14 23.89
CA PRO A 290 -45.54 -39.91 25.13
C PRO A 290 -46.52 -39.43 26.20
#